data_AF-A0A3D4EWU9-F1
#
_entry.id   AF-A0A3D4EWU9-F1
#
_cell.length_a   1.000
_cell.length_b   1.000
_cell.length_c   1.000
_cell.angle_alpha   90.00
_cell.angle_beta   90.00
_cell.angle_gamma   90.00
#
_symmetry.space_group_name_H-M   'P 1'
#
loop_
_entity.id
_entity.type
_entity.pdbx_description
1 polymer ?
#
loop_
_entity_poly.entity_id
_entity_poly.type
_entity_poly.pdbx_seq_one_letter_code
_entity_poly.pdbx_strand_id
1 'polypeptide(L)'
;AKTLVDSSARREVVSRLLSGESAVWVLIESGNKEKDDRAMIEIEKAIAKAEAELKIPDGVLTVAEARKVSAGNERDLNATLRSSIPLKIQFSLIRIARSNPGESIFRAMLLHMESDLGEFRNEPMVFPVFGRGRALEPLIARGINRANIFEHSSYFCGACSCEIKNQNPGVDLLISANWEAAIAGNEVVVEKSLPPLLGIGALTGKAADGEEVTETTGSFSSDLISRPWIMVGGVILLMLVFGSVLILRNKRY
;
A
#
# COMPACT_ATOMS: atom_id res chain seq x y z
N ALA A 1 -10.40 30.74 -1.29
CA ALA A 1 -10.33 29.68 -0.26
C ALA A 1 -10.92 28.35 -0.77
N LYS A 2 -12.20 28.30 -1.17
CA LYS A 2 -12.86 27.03 -1.59
C LYS A 2 -12.12 26.25 -2.69
N THR A 3 -11.63 26.93 -3.73
CA THR A 3 -10.89 26.31 -4.84
C THR A 3 -9.57 25.64 -4.44
N LEU A 4 -9.01 25.96 -3.26
CA LEU A 4 -7.79 25.33 -2.76
C LEU A 4 -7.99 23.83 -2.51
N VAL A 5 -9.14 23.48 -1.93
CA VAL A 5 -9.46 22.12 -1.44
C VAL A 5 -10.58 21.44 -2.23
N ASP A 6 -11.30 22.18 -3.09
CA ASP A 6 -12.49 21.69 -3.78
C ASP A 6 -12.40 21.97 -5.29
N SER A 7 -12.81 21.00 -6.10
CA SER A 7 -12.94 21.09 -7.57
C SER A 7 -13.82 19.95 -8.08
N SER A 8 -14.25 20.01 -9.34
CA SER A 8 -15.07 18.94 -9.95
C SER A 8 -14.39 17.59 -9.88
N ALA A 9 -13.12 17.50 -10.28
CA ALA A 9 -12.38 16.24 -10.28
C ALA A 9 -12.18 15.71 -8.85
N ARG A 10 -11.90 16.57 -7.87
CA ARG A 10 -11.77 16.15 -6.46
C ARG A 10 -13.09 15.60 -5.89
N ARG A 11 -14.22 16.23 -6.21
CA ARG A 11 -15.54 15.72 -5.79
C ARG A 11 -15.84 14.36 -6.42
N GLU A 12 -15.48 14.19 -7.69
CA GLU A 12 -15.64 12.91 -8.38
C GLU A 12 -14.76 11.82 -7.75
N VAL A 13 -13.47 12.12 -7.49
CA VAL A 13 -12.56 11.23 -6.75
C VAL A 13 -13.18 10.81 -5.41
N VAL A 14 -13.64 11.77 -4.60
CA VAL A 14 -14.27 11.48 -3.31
C VAL A 14 -15.50 10.59 -3.48
N SER A 15 -16.39 10.94 -4.41
CA SER A 15 -17.61 10.18 -4.67
C SER A 15 -17.31 8.71 -4.98
N ARG A 16 -16.32 8.45 -5.83
CA ARG A 16 -15.90 7.11 -6.23
C ARG A 16 -15.25 6.32 -5.10
N LEU A 17 -14.34 6.95 -4.35
CA LEU A 17 -13.72 6.34 -3.17
C LEU A 17 -14.76 5.99 -2.09
N LEU A 18 -15.71 6.89 -1.83
CA LEU A 18 -16.81 6.63 -0.89
C LEU A 18 -17.79 5.56 -1.38
N SER A 19 -17.84 5.30 -2.69
CA SER A 19 -18.62 4.20 -3.27
C SER A 19 -17.93 2.83 -3.15
N GLY A 20 -16.67 2.82 -2.69
CA GLY A 20 -15.92 1.61 -2.39
C GLY A 20 -14.86 1.20 -3.41
N GLU A 21 -14.55 2.05 -4.39
CA GLU A 21 -13.47 1.80 -5.34
C GLU A 21 -12.10 1.74 -4.63
N SER A 22 -11.26 0.78 -5.03
CA SER A 22 -9.91 0.60 -4.48
C SER A 22 -9.01 1.79 -4.78
N ALA A 23 -9.06 2.32 -6.00
CA ALA A 23 -8.36 3.54 -6.38
C ALA A 23 -8.99 4.21 -7.61
N VAL A 24 -8.88 5.54 -7.65
CA VAL A 24 -9.26 6.38 -8.79
C VAL A 24 -7.98 6.86 -9.47
N TRP A 25 -7.77 6.45 -10.71
CA TRP A 25 -6.67 6.89 -11.55
C TRP A 25 -6.97 8.27 -12.14
N VAL A 26 -6.12 9.25 -11.84
CA VAL A 26 -6.23 10.62 -12.34
C VAL A 26 -5.18 10.85 -13.41
N LEU A 27 -5.61 10.88 -14.68
CA LEU A 27 -4.78 11.18 -15.83
C LEU A 27 -4.71 12.69 -16.07
N ILE A 28 -3.52 13.27 -15.90
CA ILE A 28 -3.19 14.60 -16.39
C ILE A 28 -2.73 14.47 -17.84
N GLU A 29 -3.52 15.04 -18.74
CA GLU A 29 -3.28 15.00 -20.19
C GLU A 29 -2.02 15.76 -20.57
N SER A 30 -1.31 15.31 -21.61
CA SER A 30 -0.14 16.00 -22.18
C SER A 30 -0.49 17.23 -22.99
N GLY A 31 -1.72 17.31 -23.51
CA GLY A 31 -2.11 18.26 -24.55
C GLY A 31 -1.88 17.73 -25.97
N ASN A 32 -1.34 16.52 -26.10
CA ASN A 32 -1.30 15.77 -27.36
C ASN A 32 -2.35 14.65 -27.30
N LYS A 33 -3.42 14.81 -28.08
CA LYS A 33 -4.57 13.91 -28.06
C LYS A 33 -4.19 12.45 -28.35
N GLU A 34 -3.27 12.21 -29.29
CA GLU A 34 -2.86 10.85 -29.67
C GLU A 34 -2.07 10.14 -28.56
N LYS A 35 -1.27 10.87 -27.78
CA LYS A 35 -0.59 10.32 -26.60
C LYS A 35 -1.60 10.05 -25.48
N ASP A 36 -2.51 11.00 -25.24
CA ASP A 36 -3.47 10.93 -24.14
C ASP A 36 -4.49 9.80 -24.35
N ASP A 37 -5.00 9.63 -25.58
CA ASP A 37 -5.94 8.57 -25.91
C ASP A 37 -5.26 7.19 -25.88
N ARG A 38 -3.99 7.08 -26.27
CA ARG A 38 -3.22 5.83 -26.11
C ARG A 38 -3.02 5.47 -24.64
N ALA A 39 -2.67 6.44 -23.80
CA ALA A 39 -2.53 6.24 -22.36
C ALA A 39 -3.86 5.76 -21.75
N MET A 40 -4.97 6.42 -22.08
CA MET A 40 -6.31 6.02 -21.66
C MET A 40 -6.63 4.56 -22.02
N ILE A 41 -6.42 4.18 -23.28
CA ILE A 41 -6.70 2.80 -23.75
C ILE A 41 -5.90 1.77 -22.95
N GLU A 42 -4.61 2.03 -22.68
CA GLU A 42 -3.78 1.11 -21.90
C GLU A 42 -4.21 1.04 -20.43
N ILE A 43 -4.59 2.17 -19.83
CA ILE A 43 -5.13 2.22 -18.46
C ILE A 43 -6.43 1.42 -18.37
N GLU A 44 -7.38 1.62 -19.29
CA GLU A 44 -8.68 0.94 -19.28
C GLU A 44 -8.54 -0.58 -19.45
N LYS A 45 -7.68 -1.04 -20.38
CA LYS A 45 -7.35 -2.46 -20.52
C LYS A 45 -6.74 -3.05 -19.25
N ALA A 46 -5.90 -2.29 -18.57
CA ALA A 46 -5.23 -2.74 -17.35
C ALA A 46 -6.19 -2.78 -16.16
N ILE A 47 -7.07 -1.78 -16.02
CA ILE A 47 -8.17 -1.77 -15.05
C ILE A 47 -9.04 -3.00 -15.25
N ALA A 48 -9.48 -3.28 -16.48
CA ALA A 48 -10.31 -4.45 -16.77
C ALA A 48 -9.61 -5.77 -16.41
N LYS A 49 -8.30 -5.87 -16.65
CA LYS A 49 -7.48 -7.02 -16.21
C LYS A 49 -7.43 -7.11 -14.68
N ALA A 50 -7.16 -5.99 -14.00
CA ALA A 50 -7.02 -5.93 -12.56
C ALA A 50 -8.31 -6.33 -11.84
N GLU A 51 -9.46 -5.81 -12.28
CA GLU A 51 -10.77 -6.16 -11.72
C GLU A 51 -11.14 -7.63 -11.94
N ALA A 52 -10.69 -8.23 -13.04
CA ALA A 52 -10.96 -9.63 -13.35
C ALA A 52 -10.05 -10.62 -12.59
N GLU A 53 -8.80 -10.24 -12.31
CA GLU A 53 -7.78 -11.17 -11.82
C GLU A 53 -7.41 -10.95 -10.35
N LEU A 54 -7.48 -9.72 -9.83
CA LEU A 54 -7.13 -9.43 -8.45
C LEU A 54 -8.18 -9.97 -7.49
N LYS A 55 -7.72 -10.33 -6.29
CA LYS A 55 -8.56 -10.84 -5.21
C LYS A 55 -8.16 -10.15 -3.92
N ILE A 56 -9.15 -9.94 -3.06
CA ILE A 56 -8.89 -9.53 -1.68
C ILE A 56 -8.24 -10.73 -0.98
N PRO A 57 -7.12 -10.54 -0.27
CA PRO A 57 -6.44 -11.60 0.45
C PRO A 57 -7.34 -12.34 1.42
N ASP A 58 -7.09 -13.64 1.57
CA ASP A 58 -7.76 -14.46 2.55
C ASP A 58 -7.53 -13.90 3.97
N GLY A 59 -8.57 -13.94 4.79
CA GLY A 59 -8.53 -13.45 6.18
C GLY A 59 -8.90 -11.98 6.36
N VAL A 60 -9.03 -11.18 5.29
CA VAL A 60 -9.62 -9.83 5.40
C VAL A 60 -11.11 -9.96 5.65
N LEU A 61 -11.58 -9.47 6.80
CA LEU A 61 -12.99 -9.52 7.20
C LEU A 61 -13.64 -8.14 7.04
N THR A 62 -14.81 -8.10 6.42
CA THR A 62 -15.68 -6.91 6.47
C THR A 62 -16.20 -6.65 7.88
N VAL A 63 -16.67 -5.43 8.15
CA VAL A 63 -17.32 -5.08 9.44
C VAL A 63 -18.47 -6.04 9.76
N ALA A 64 -19.26 -6.43 8.76
CA ALA A 64 -20.38 -7.34 8.92
C ALA A 64 -19.94 -8.77 9.26
N GLU A 65 -18.87 -9.25 8.65
CA GLU A 65 -18.29 -10.57 8.93
C GLU A 65 -17.62 -10.61 10.30
N ALA A 66 -16.84 -9.58 10.65
CA ALA A 66 -16.15 -9.48 11.93
C ALA A 66 -17.11 -9.41 13.13
N ARG A 67 -18.33 -8.89 12.94
CA ARG A 67 -19.41 -8.90 13.96
C ARG A 67 -20.00 -10.30 14.19
N LYS A 68 -19.88 -11.22 13.23
CA LYS A 68 -20.37 -12.61 13.33
C LYS A 68 -19.35 -13.56 13.96
N VAL A 69 -18.07 -13.18 13.99
CA VAL A 69 -17.00 -13.97 14.62
C VAL A 69 -17.09 -13.82 16.15
N SER A 70 -17.31 -14.94 16.85
CA SER A 70 -17.44 -15.00 18.31
C SER A 70 -16.23 -14.40 19.04
N ALA A 71 -16.47 -13.69 20.14
CA ALA A 71 -15.48 -12.95 20.92
C ALA A 71 -14.38 -13.80 21.61
N GLY A 72 -14.42 -15.14 21.46
CA GLY A 72 -13.48 -16.07 22.09
C GLY A 72 -12.23 -16.43 21.27
N ASN A 73 -12.21 -16.11 19.98
CA ASN A 73 -11.02 -16.28 19.14
C ASN A 73 -10.32 -14.92 19.08
N GLU A 74 -9.01 -14.86 19.29
CA GLU A 74 -8.21 -13.64 19.12
C GLU A 74 -8.42 -13.09 17.71
N ARG A 75 -9.31 -12.10 17.58
CA ARG A 75 -9.56 -11.43 16.31
C ARG A 75 -8.31 -10.63 15.96
N ASP A 76 -7.67 -10.94 14.84
CA ASP A 76 -6.63 -10.07 14.31
C ASP A 76 -7.27 -8.75 13.86
N LEU A 77 -7.12 -7.74 14.71
CA LEU A 77 -7.62 -6.37 14.50
C LEU A 77 -6.98 -5.71 13.27
N ASN A 78 -5.88 -6.26 12.74
CA ASN A 78 -5.24 -5.80 11.52
C ASN A 78 -5.88 -6.40 10.26
N ALA A 79 -6.58 -7.52 10.39
CA ALA A 79 -7.27 -8.19 9.29
C ALA A 79 -8.76 -7.79 9.19
N THR A 80 -9.29 -7.05 10.16
CA THR A 80 -10.67 -6.57 10.16
C THR A 80 -10.79 -5.14 9.59
N LEU A 81 -11.64 -4.96 8.58
CA LEU A 81 -11.99 -3.63 8.06
C LEU A 81 -12.73 -2.81 9.11
N ARG A 82 -12.38 -1.54 9.24
CA ARG A 82 -12.94 -0.58 10.21
C ARG A 82 -13.86 0.48 9.57
N SER A 83 -14.28 0.21 8.33
CA SER A 83 -15.13 1.11 7.54
C SER A 83 -16.30 0.30 6.97
N SER A 84 -17.49 0.90 6.91
CA SER A 84 -18.65 0.33 6.20
C SER A 84 -18.71 0.74 4.74
N ILE A 85 -17.79 1.61 4.29
CA ILE A 85 -17.55 1.82 2.87
C ILE A 85 -17.28 0.43 2.26
N PRO A 86 -18.06 0.02 1.22
CA PRO A 86 -17.88 -1.30 0.61
C PRO A 86 -16.44 -1.46 0.12
N LEU A 87 -15.81 -2.60 0.37
CA LEU A 87 -14.52 -2.91 -0.26
C LEU A 87 -14.79 -3.58 -1.59
N LYS A 88 -14.54 -2.88 -2.70
CA LYS A 88 -14.65 -3.42 -4.06
C LYS A 88 -13.29 -3.40 -4.72
N ILE A 89 -12.93 -4.49 -5.41
CA ILE A 89 -11.85 -4.47 -6.38
C ILE A 89 -12.39 -3.77 -7.62
N GLN A 90 -12.39 -2.45 -7.58
CA GLN A 90 -12.88 -1.61 -8.64
C GLN A 90 -11.97 -0.40 -8.78
N PHE A 91 -11.67 -0.04 -10.02
CA PHE A 91 -10.82 1.08 -10.36
C PHE A 91 -11.49 1.92 -11.44
N SER A 92 -11.23 3.22 -11.43
CA SER A 92 -11.79 4.10 -12.43
C SER A 92 -10.78 5.12 -12.91
N LEU A 93 -11.08 5.77 -14.04
CA LEU A 93 -10.24 6.79 -14.65
C LEU A 93 -10.96 8.14 -14.66
N ILE A 94 -10.24 9.21 -14.33
CA ILE A 94 -10.64 10.60 -14.51
C ILE A 94 -9.57 11.29 -15.36
N ARG A 95 -9.99 12.01 -16.40
CA ARG A 95 -9.10 12.83 -17.24
C ARG A 95 -9.14 14.29 -16.79
N ILE A 96 -7.98 14.92 -16.70
CA ILE A 96 -7.86 16.36 -16.46
C ILE A 96 -6.98 16.96 -17.56
N ALA A 97 -7.60 17.80 -18.39
CA ALA A 97 -6.87 18.60 -19.36
C ALA A 97 -5.93 19.60 -18.65
N ARG A 98 -4.70 19.73 -19.14
CA ARG A 98 -3.74 20.75 -18.65
C ARG A 98 -4.27 22.18 -18.78
N SER A 99 -5.11 22.42 -19.78
CA SER A 99 -5.75 23.71 -20.03
C SER A 99 -6.96 23.99 -19.12
N ASN A 100 -7.47 23.00 -18.36
CA ASN A 100 -8.64 23.21 -17.51
C ASN A 100 -8.30 24.16 -16.34
N PRO A 101 -8.88 25.38 -16.29
CA PRO A 101 -8.59 26.34 -15.23
C PRO A 101 -9.22 25.94 -13.89
N GLY A 102 -10.35 25.23 -13.91
CA GLY A 102 -11.07 24.80 -12.70
C GLY A 102 -10.31 23.74 -11.89
N GLU A 103 -9.38 23.03 -12.52
CA GLU A 103 -8.55 22.00 -11.89
C GLU A 103 -7.09 22.47 -11.69
N SER A 104 -6.79 23.76 -11.88
CA SER A 104 -5.43 24.30 -11.83
C SER A 104 -4.68 23.98 -10.54
N ILE A 105 -5.30 24.18 -9.38
CA ILE A 105 -4.70 23.90 -8.08
C ILE A 105 -4.54 22.39 -7.87
N PHE A 106 -5.57 21.60 -8.16
CA PHE A 106 -5.49 20.15 -8.00
C PHE A 106 -4.40 19.54 -8.89
N ARG A 107 -4.33 19.96 -10.14
CA ARG A 107 -3.25 19.60 -11.06
C ARG A 107 -1.89 20.03 -10.54
N ALA A 108 -1.77 21.24 -9.97
CA ALA A 108 -0.50 21.71 -9.42
C ALA A 108 -0.04 20.83 -8.25
N MET A 109 -0.94 20.37 -7.38
CA MET A 109 -0.61 19.44 -6.31
C MET A 109 -0.01 18.13 -6.84
N LEU A 110 -0.62 17.55 -7.88
CA LEU A 110 -0.15 16.30 -8.49
C LEU A 110 1.19 16.49 -9.22
N LEU A 111 1.31 17.56 -10.02
CA LEU A 111 2.50 17.84 -10.82
C LEU A 111 3.72 18.32 -10.03
N HIS A 112 3.57 18.61 -8.73
CA HIS A 112 4.67 18.97 -7.82
C HIS A 112 4.79 17.99 -6.66
N MET A 113 4.22 16.79 -6.80
CA MET A 113 4.40 15.71 -5.82
C MET A 113 5.87 15.32 -5.71
N GLU A 114 6.56 15.21 -6.85
CA GLU A 114 8.00 14.99 -6.95
C GLU A 114 8.66 16.17 -7.66
N SER A 115 9.93 16.45 -7.33
CA SER A 115 10.64 17.63 -7.80
C SER A 115 10.96 17.63 -9.30
N ASP A 116 11.01 16.46 -9.92
CA ASP A 116 11.43 16.24 -11.31
C ASP A 116 10.27 16.13 -12.30
N LEU A 117 9.01 16.08 -11.83
CA LEU A 117 7.84 15.92 -12.72
C LEU A 117 7.70 17.04 -13.76
N GLY A 118 8.25 18.22 -13.49
CA GLY A 118 8.29 19.34 -14.42
C GLY A 118 9.04 19.04 -15.72
N GLU A 119 9.99 18.10 -15.70
CA GLU A 119 10.75 17.65 -16.89
C GLU A 119 9.84 16.95 -17.90
N PHE A 120 8.76 16.32 -17.43
CA PHE A 120 7.83 15.53 -18.23
C PHE A 120 6.53 16.28 -18.56
N ARG A 121 6.51 17.62 -18.48
CA ARG A 121 5.30 18.45 -18.67
C ARG A 121 4.52 18.23 -19.98
N ASN A 122 5.15 17.62 -20.99
CA ASN A 122 4.57 17.33 -22.31
C ASN A 122 4.18 15.85 -22.48
N GLU A 123 4.17 15.09 -21.39
CA GLU A 123 3.79 13.68 -21.36
C GLU A 123 2.51 13.47 -20.53
N PRO A 124 1.71 12.44 -20.86
CA PRO A 124 0.61 12.03 -20.01
C PRO A 124 1.17 11.46 -18.71
N MET A 125 0.50 11.78 -17.61
CA MET A 125 0.86 11.32 -16.26
C MET A 125 -0.40 10.81 -15.58
N VAL A 126 -0.38 9.60 -15.07
CA VAL A 126 -1.53 9.04 -14.35
C VAL A 126 -1.14 8.73 -12.90
N PHE A 127 -1.90 9.30 -11.97
CA PHE A 127 -1.70 9.19 -10.53
C PHE A 127 -2.81 8.34 -9.92
N PRO A 128 -2.52 7.26 -9.19
CA PRO A 128 -3.57 6.57 -8.46
C PRO A 128 -3.89 7.33 -7.16
N VAL A 129 -5.17 7.59 -6.90
CA VAL A 129 -5.68 8.20 -5.67
C VAL A 129 -6.54 7.19 -4.92
N PHE A 130 -6.27 6.97 -3.63
CA PHE A 130 -6.89 5.92 -2.84
C PHE A 130 -7.13 6.37 -1.38
N GLY A 131 -7.90 5.56 -0.64
CA GLY A 131 -8.20 5.80 0.78
C GLY A 131 -8.89 7.16 1.01
N ARG A 132 -8.31 8.00 1.87
CA ARG A 132 -8.84 9.35 2.19
C ARG A 132 -8.22 10.45 1.33
N GLY A 133 -7.99 10.15 0.05
CA GLY A 133 -7.37 11.09 -0.90
C GLY A 133 -5.85 11.08 -0.87
N ARG A 134 -5.22 9.94 -0.62
CA ARG A 134 -3.77 9.77 -0.76
C ARG A 134 -3.42 9.44 -2.20
N ALA A 135 -2.36 10.03 -2.75
CA ALA A 135 -1.90 9.79 -4.11
C ALA A 135 -0.48 9.24 -4.11
N LEU A 136 -0.21 8.26 -4.97
CA LEU A 136 1.16 7.79 -5.24
C LEU A 136 1.76 8.52 -6.44
N GLU A 137 3.06 8.34 -6.64
CA GLU A 137 3.82 8.83 -7.78
C GLU A 137 3.20 8.39 -9.11
N PRO A 138 3.34 9.19 -10.18
CA PRO A 138 2.67 8.91 -11.44
C PRO A 138 3.41 7.86 -12.26
N LEU A 139 2.63 7.13 -13.06
CA LEU A 139 3.16 6.52 -14.27
C LEU A 139 3.17 7.56 -15.40
N ILE A 140 4.29 7.65 -16.13
CA ILE A 140 4.53 8.72 -17.11
C ILE A 140 4.83 8.11 -18.48
N ALA A 141 4.22 8.65 -19.55
CA ALA A 141 4.47 8.27 -20.94
C ALA A 141 4.46 6.74 -21.15
N ARG A 142 5.60 6.13 -21.53
CA ARG A 142 5.73 4.67 -21.76
C ARG A 142 5.59 3.84 -20.48
N GLY A 143 5.75 4.47 -19.31
CA GLY A 143 5.43 3.86 -18.03
C GLY A 143 3.94 3.61 -17.84
N ILE A 144 3.07 4.30 -18.60
CA ILE A 144 1.63 4.02 -18.66
C ILE A 144 1.43 2.85 -19.60
N ASN A 145 1.48 1.64 -19.04
CA ASN A 145 1.27 0.40 -19.76
C ASN A 145 0.55 -0.62 -18.87
N ARG A 146 0.04 -1.68 -19.50
CA ARG A 146 -0.77 -2.70 -18.84
C ARG A 146 -0.09 -3.37 -17.64
N ALA A 147 1.22 -3.62 -17.70
CA ALA A 147 1.94 -4.29 -16.62
C ALA A 147 2.04 -3.40 -15.38
N ASN A 148 2.50 -2.16 -15.56
CA ASN A 148 2.70 -1.22 -14.46
C ASN A 148 1.37 -0.84 -13.78
N ILE A 149 0.31 -0.57 -14.56
CA ILE A 149 -1.01 -0.25 -13.98
C ILE A 149 -1.56 -1.45 -13.19
N PHE A 150 -1.39 -2.68 -13.69
CA PHE A 150 -1.82 -3.88 -12.99
C PHE A 150 -1.04 -4.09 -11.69
N GLU A 151 0.27 -3.89 -11.71
CA GLU A 151 1.14 -4.01 -10.53
C GLU A 151 0.75 -3.00 -9.45
N HIS A 152 0.59 -1.72 -9.81
CA HIS A 152 0.09 -0.70 -8.88
C HIS A 152 -1.34 -1.01 -8.41
N SER A 153 -2.20 -1.56 -9.26
CA SER A 153 -3.55 -1.98 -8.84
C SER A 153 -3.49 -3.11 -7.81
N SER A 154 -2.54 -4.03 -7.97
CA SER A 154 -2.27 -5.12 -7.02
C SER A 154 -1.85 -4.61 -5.65
N TYR A 155 -1.08 -3.51 -5.61
CA TYR A 155 -0.69 -2.86 -4.36
C TYR A 155 -1.90 -2.43 -3.52
N PHE A 156 -2.96 -1.89 -4.14
CA PHE A 156 -4.17 -1.46 -3.41
C PHE A 156 -5.02 -2.62 -2.91
N CYS A 157 -4.95 -3.78 -3.57
CA CYS A 157 -5.70 -4.98 -3.19
C CYS A 157 -4.90 -5.93 -2.28
N GLY A 158 -3.59 -5.73 -2.13
CA GLY A 158 -2.72 -6.61 -1.38
C GLY A 158 -2.99 -6.63 0.12
N ALA A 159 -2.52 -7.69 0.79
CA ALA A 159 -2.59 -7.76 2.25
C ALA A 159 -1.74 -6.62 2.83
N CYS A 160 -2.30 -5.89 3.80
CA CYS A 160 -1.62 -4.78 4.44
C CYS A 160 -0.34 -5.26 5.15
N SER A 161 0.80 -5.25 4.44
CA SER A 161 2.10 -5.53 5.05
C SER A 161 2.44 -4.40 6.01
N CYS A 162 2.40 -4.69 7.31
CA CYS A 162 2.72 -3.74 8.36
C CYS A 162 4.16 -3.20 8.25
N GLU A 163 5.04 -3.84 7.46
CA GLU A 163 6.38 -3.34 7.15
C GLU A 163 6.36 -2.22 6.08
N ILE A 164 5.44 -2.29 5.10
CA ILE A 164 5.23 -1.24 4.09
C ILE A 164 4.59 0.01 4.70
N LYS A 165 3.78 -0.14 5.77
CA LYS A 165 3.16 0.98 6.50
C LYS A 165 4.19 1.98 7.06
N ASN A 166 5.43 1.56 7.31
CA ASN A 166 6.51 2.46 7.74
C ASN A 166 7.00 3.38 6.61
N GLN A 167 6.85 3.00 5.34
CA GLN A 167 7.23 3.86 4.23
C GLN A 167 6.16 4.90 3.90
N ASN A 168 4.89 4.61 4.23
CA ASN A 168 3.71 5.44 3.94
C ASN A 168 3.88 6.19 2.60
N PRO A 169 3.98 5.48 1.47
CA PRO A 169 4.38 6.09 0.20
C PRO A 169 3.33 7.08 -0.30
N GLY A 170 3.77 8.06 -1.10
CA GLY A 170 2.91 9.09 -1.68
C GLY A 170 2.61 10.28 -0.76
N VAL A 171 1.62 11.07 -1.13
CA VAL A 171 1.23 12.32 -0.46
C VAL A 171 -0.28 12.42 -0.24
N ASP A 172 -0.69 13.12 0.81
CA ASP A 172 -2.10 13.41 1.05
C ASP A 172 -2.54 14.63 0.24
N LEU A 173 -3.64 14.49 -0.49
CA LEU A 173 -4.20 15.57 -1.29
C LEU A 173 -5.10 16.47 -0.45
N LEU A 174 -5.10 17.77 -0.74
CA LEU A 174 -6.00 18.73 -0.14
C LEU A 174 -7.38 18.58 -0.80
N ILE A 175 -8.26 17.88 -0.11
CA ILE A 175 -9.60 17.52 -0.56
C ILE A 175 -10.61 17.89 0.52
N SER A 176 -11.62 18.67 0.14
CA SER A 176 -12.77 18.99 0.99
C SER A 176 -13.76 17.82 1.01
N ALA A 177 -13.59 16.91 1.97
CA ALA A 177 -14.52 15.82 2.23
C ALA A 177 -14.67 15.59 3.73
N ASN A 178 -15.89 15.22 4.16
CA ASN A 178 -16.16 14.85 5.54
C ASN A 178 -15.89 13.34 5.72
N TRP A 179 -14.61 12.99 5.78
CA TRP A 179 -14.16 11.60 5.90
C TRP A 179 -14.65 10.97 7.20
N GLU A 180 -14.71 11.76 8.27
CA GLU A 180 -15.18 11.34 9.58
C GLU A 180 -16.63 10.90 9.52
N ALA A 181 -17.53 11.70 8.93
CA ALA A 181 -18.92 11.29 8.75
C ALA A 181 -19.07 10.06 7.85
N ALA A 182 -18.21 9.92 6.84
CA ALA A 182 -18.23 8.75 5.96
C ALA A 182 -17.76 7.46 6.66
N ILE A 183 -16.93 7.58 7.70
CA ILE A 183 -16.37 6.44 8.45
C ILE A 183 -17.05 6.27 9.82
N ALA A 184 -17.84 7.26 10.28
CA ALA A 184 -18.53 7.24 11.57
C ALA A 184 -19.50 6.05 11.69
N GLY A 185 -19.54 5.44 12.89
CA GLY A 185 -20.35 4.25 13.17
C GLY A 185 -19.74 2.92 12.68
N ASN A 186 -18.56 2.98 12.06
CA ASN A 186 -17.86 1.82 11.50
C ASN A 186 -16.67 1.34 12.34
N GLU A 187 -16.37 2.07 13.41
CA GLU A 187 -15.36 1.68 14.39
C GLU A 187 -15.81 0.38 15.07
N VAL A 188 -15.08 -0.71 14.79
CA VAL A 188 -15.16 -1.90 15.63
C VAL A 188 -14.39 -1.57 16.91
N VAL A 189 -15.07 -0.94 17.87
CA VAL A 189 -14.55 -0.82 19.25
C VAL A 189 -14.66 -2.21 19.86
N VAL A 190 -13.62 -3.02 19.67
CA VAL A 190 -13.47 -4.25 20.43
C VAL A 190 -13.06 -3.82 21.83
N GLU A 191 -13.98 -3.98 22.78
CA GLU A 191 -13.70 -3.80 24.20
C GLU A 191 -12.64 -4.85 24.60
N LYS A 192 -11.38 -4.44 24.55
CA LYS A 192 -10.28 -5.26 25.05
C LYS A 192 -10.36 -5.17 26.57
N SER A 193 -10.58 -6.29 27.25
CA SER A 193 -10.31 -6.35 28.67
C SER A 193 -8.84 -6.00 28.84
N LEU A 194 -8.59 -4.80 29.38
CA LEU A 194 -7.24 -4.42 29.73
C LEU A 194 -6.77 -5.44 30.77
N PRO A 195 -5.52 -5.94 30.66
CA PRO A 195 -4.96 -6.70 31.76
C PRO A 195 -5.13 -5.88 33.04
N PRO A 196 -5.37 -6.54 34.19
CA PRO A 196 -5.53 -5.82 35.44
C PRO A 196 -4.39 -4.82 35.61
N LEU A 197 -4.72 -3.60 36.02
CA LEU A 197 -3.73 -2.54 36.23
C LEU A 197 -2.77 -2.99 37.34
N LEU A 198 -1.69 -3.67 36.93
CA LEU A 198 -0.58 -4.00 37.80
C LEU A 198 0.12 -2.68 38.10
N GLY A 199 -0.08 -2.17 39.31
CA GLY A 199 0.62 -0.98 39.77
C GLY A 199 2.13 -1.20 39.73
N ILE A 200 2.90 -0.11 39.67
CA ILE A 200 4.37 -0.12 39.67
C ILE A 200 4.95 -0.96 40.84
N GLY A 201 4.18 -1.14 41.93
CA GLY A 201 4.51 -2.05 43.05
C GLY A 201 4.73 -3.52 42.67
N ALA A 202 4.16 -3.99 41.55
CA ALA A 202 4.42 -5.33 41.00
C ALA A 202 5.85 -5.49 40.46
N LEU A 203 6.53 -4.39 40.11
CA LEU A 203 7.93 -4.39 39.69
C LEU A 203 8.90 -4.46 40.88
N THR A 204 8.41 -4.16 42.08
CA THR A 204 9.22 -4.17 43.32
C THR A 204 9.02 -5.42 44.18
N GLY A 205 8.21 -6.39 43.74
CA GLY A 205 7.84 -7.53 44.58
C GLY A 205 7.71 -8.86 43.83
N LYS A 206 8.84 -9.46 43.43
CA LYS A 206 9.07 -10.93 43.51
C LYS A 206 10.54 -11.27 43.23
N ALA A 207 11.36 -11.16 44.27
CA ALA A 207 12.62 -11.89 44.40
C ALA A 207 12.54 -12.78 45.65
N ALA A 208 11.48 -13.59 45.74
CA ALA A 208 11.30 -14.69 46.68
C ALA A 208 9.95 -15.32 46.39
N ASP A 209 9.97 -16.43 45.65
CA ASP A 209 9.28 -17.68 45.96
C ASP A 209 9.04 -18.43 44.67
N GLY A 210 9.70 -19.58 44.61
CA GLY A 210 9.78 -20.46 43.46
C GLY A 210 8.40 -21.00 43.10
N GLU A 211 8.06 -20.83 41.83
CA GLU A 211 7.02 -21.59 41.17
C GLU A 211 7.75 -22.52 40.20
N GLU A 212 7.54 -23.83 40.40
CA GLU A 212 8.11 -24.91 39.60
C GLU A 212 7.77 -24.68 38.11
N VAL A 213 8.79 -24.32 37.33
CA VAL A 213 8.70 -24.41 35.88
C VAL A 213 8.88 -25.89 35.54
N THR A 214 7.79 -26.59 35.26
CA THR A 214 7.85 -27.85 34.51
C THR A 214 8.42 -27.55 33.13
N GLU A 215 9.74 -27.71 33.01
CA GLU A 215 10.45 -27.82 31.75
C GLU A 215 9.90 -29.03 30.99
N THR A 216 9.14 -28.78 29.93
CA THR A 216 9.01 -29.76 28.85
C THR A 216 10.27 -29.66 27.99
N THR A 217 11.38 -30.18 28.51
CA THR A 217 12.56 -30.49 27.70
C THR A 217 12.20 -31.64 26.77
N GLY A 218 11.80 -31.33 25.55
CA GLY A 218 11.93 -32.27 24.44
C GLY A 218 13.41 -32.61 24.31
N SER A 219 13.76 -33.88 24.48
CA SER A 219 15.13 -34.36 24.37
C SER A 219 15.65 -34.14 22.96
N PHE A 220 16.55 -33.17 22.80
CA PHE A 220 17.49 -33.21 21.68
C PHE A 220 18.62 -34.16 22.08
N SER A 221 18.46 -35.42 21.66
CA SER A 221 19.51 -36.43 21.70
C SER A 221 20.76 -35.92 20.98
N SER A 222 21.86 -35.87 21.73
CA SER A 222 23.19 -35.42 21.33
C SER A 222 23.95 -36.45 20.48
N ASP A 223 23.33 -36.96 19.42
CA ASP A 223 23.96 -37.91 18.50
C ASP A 223 23.60 -37.58 17.05
N LEU A 224 24.23 -36.55 16.51
CA LEU A 224 24.49 -36.40 15.07
C LEU A 224 25.56 -35.33 14.80
N ILE A 225 26.61 -35.33 15.62
CA ILE A 225 27.93 -34.81 15.23
C ILE A 225 28.64 -35.93 14.47
N SER A 226 28.34 -36.07 13.18
CA SER A 226 29.27 -36.63 12.19
C SER A 226 28.73 -36.47 10.77
N ARG A 227 28.99 -35.31 10.12
CA ARG A 227 29.46 -35.19 8.71
C ARG A 227 29.53 -33.74 8.21
N PRO A 228 30.43 -33.42 7.26
CA PRO A 228 31.13 -32.14 7.21
C PRO A 228 30.47 -31.11 6.27
N TRP A 229 30.15 -29.93 6.80
CA TRP A 229 29.70 -28.76 6.04
C TRP A 229 30.83 -27.74 5.82
N ILE A 230 31.96 -28.17 5.25
CA ILE A 230 33.06 -27.26 4.89
C ILE A 230 32.92 -26.70 3.45
N MET A 231 31.97 -27.15 2.62
CA MET A 231 31.96 -26.82 1.19
C MET A 231 30.85 -25.87 0.71
N VAL A 232 30.43 -24.89 1.52
CA VAL A 232 29.53 -23.81 1.02
C VAL A 232 30.07 -22.41 1.32
N GLY A 233 30.72 -22.19 2.47
CA GLY A 233 31.34 -20.89 2.79
C GLY A 233 32.53 -20.53 1.88
N GLY A 234 33.28 -21.53 1.40
CA GLY A 234 34.45 -21.30 0.54
C GLY A 234 34.12 -20.88 -0.90
N VAL A 235 32.96 -21.29 -1.43
CA VAL A 235 32.58 -21.01 -2.84
C VAL A 235 32.12 -19.56 -3.02
N ILE A 236 31.46 -18.99 -2.02
CA ILE A 236 30.97 -17.60 -2.07
C ILE A 236 32.13 -16.60 -1.98
N LEU A 237 33.17 -16.91 -1.19
CA LEU A 237 34.36 -16.05 -1.08
C LEU A 237 35.21 -16.07 -2.36
N LEU A 238 35.29 -17.22 -3.04
CA LEU A 238 36.11 -17.38 -4.25
C LEU A 238 35.46 -16.72 -5.49
N MET A 239 34.12 -16.67 -5.57
CA MET A 239 33.41 -15.94 -6.63
C MET A 239 33.54 -14.42 -6.53
N LEU A 240 33.60 -13.87 -5.31
CA LEU A 240 33.77 -12.42 -5.12
C LEU A 240 35.19 -11.95 -5.48
N VAL A 241 36.21 -12.78 -5.24
CA VAL A 241 37.61 -12.48 -5.60
C VAL A 241 37.87 -12.66 -7.10
N PHE A 242 37.30 -13.67 -7.76
CA PHE A 242 37.44 -13.83 -9.21
C PHE A 242 36.63 -12.81 -10.02
N GLY A 243 35.43 -12.45 -9.56
CA GLY A 243 34.58 -11.45 -10.22
C GLY A 243 35.20 -10.06 -10.24
N SER A 244 35.89 -9.68 -9.17
CA SER A 244 36.57 -8.37 -9.06
C SER A 244 37.82 -8.28 -9.95
N VAL A 245 38.56 -9.37 -10.14
CA VAL A 245 39.72 -9.42 -11.06
C VAL A 245 39.28 -9.38 -12.53
N LEU A 246 38.14 -10.00 -12.88
CA LEU A 246 37.64 -9.98 -14.28
C LEU A 246 37.12 -8.60 -14.71
N ILE A 247 36.48 -7.86 -13.80
CA ILE A 247 35.95 -6.51 -14.06
C ILE A 247 37.08 -5.49 -14.23
N LEU A 248 38.19 -5.65 -13.50
CA LEU A 248 39.36 -4.76 -13.63
C LEU A 248 40.15 -5.00 -14.92
N ARG A 249 40.09 -6.21 -15.51
CA ARG A 249 40.81 -6.53 -16.75
C ARG A 249 40.08 -6.06 -18.02
N ASN A 250 38.77 -5.85 -17.95
CA ASN A 250 37.94 -5.45 -19.10
C ASN A 250 37.80 -3.93 -19.29
N LYS A 251 38.45 -3.12 -18.44
CA LYS A 251 38.50 -1.64 -18.54
C LYS A 251 39.79 -1.08 -19.14
N ARG A 252 40.62 -1.93 -19.77
CA ARG A 252 41.74 -1.48 -20.60
C ARG A 252 41.53 -1.95 -22.02
N TYR A 253 40.92 -1.09 -22.83
CA TYR A 253 41.32 -0.62 -24.18
C TYR A 253 40.14 0.15 -24.77
#